data_AF-A0A1I7JLI4-F1
#
_entry.id   AF-A0A1I7JLI4-F1
#
_cell.length_a   1.000
_cell.length_b   1.000
_cell.length_c   1.000
_cell.angle_alpha   90.00
_cell.angle_beta   90.00
_cell.angle_gamma   90.00
#
_symmetry.space_group_name_H-M   'P 1'
#
loop_
_entity.id
_entity.type
_entity.pdbx_description
1 polymer ?
#
loop_
_entity_poly.entity_id
_entity_poly.type
_entity_poly.pdbx_seq_one_letter_code
_entity_poly.pdbx_strand_id
1 'polypeptide(L)'
;MNSQNNLSKLFPMIKTREQVLEEINSNDTLRTIFNNWPEHHQNEFLAICTGSKGVKVLYDSYFKEIFNPEYAPERLSSLISILIGKKVTVKYQLTNDNTRIGDESSLVITDIVVELEDGTLANIEVQKIGYAFTGERASCYSADLLLRQYKRIRDEKKKNFSYKDISPVYTIVFLEKSPSSFKEFKDDYVHKFTTISDTGLKLNMLQNFIFIPVDIFLEKLHNNGVQSELDAWLTFLGCDESEYIMSLLETHPDFKPLYHDLFNICQNTERMMTMFFSEELKILDDNTVKYMVDQLEESNKEKDAIINELDATIAELNTEKAAFMQLINQLDEPNADKEAILSKLRELKK
;
A
#
# COMPACT_ATOMS: atom_id res chain seq x y z
N MET A 1 -25.97 14.41 21.32
CA MET A 1 -26.51 13.05 21.51
C MET A 1 -25.41 12.10 21.06
N ASN A 2 -24.67 11.53 22.00
CA ASN A 2 -23.55 10.63 21.69
C ASN A 2 -24.13 9.29 21.20
N SER A 3 -24.08 9.06 19.90
CA SER A 3 -24.41 7.79 19.28
C SER A 3 -23.59 6.69 19.95
N GLN A 4 -24.26 5.75 20.62
CA GLN A 4 -23.66 4.53 21.13
C GLN A 4 -23.34 3.57 19.97
N ASN A 5 -22.39 3.92 19.12
CA ASN A 5 -21.75 3.01 18.19
C ASN A 5 -20.39 2.68 18.80
N ASN A 6 -20.21 1.54 19.46
CA ASN A 6 -18.87 1.16 19.90
C ASN A 6 -18.75 -0.35 20.02
N LEU A 7 -17.66 -0.89 19.47
CA LEU A 7 -17.30 -2.30 19.50
C LEU A 7 -17.28 -2.87 20.94
N SER A 8 -17.26 -1.99 21.95
CA SER A 8 -17.45 -2.31 23.37
C SER A 8 -18.74 -3.04 23.72
N LYS A 9 -19.81 -2.93 22.91
CA LYS A 9 -21.04 -3.74 23.09
C LYS A 9 -20.83 -5.21 22.68
N LEU A 10 -19.99 -5.46 21.68
CA LEU A 10 -19.69 -6.80 21.16
C LEU A 10 -18.53 -7.46 21.91
N PHE A 11 -17.60 -6.65 22.42
CA PHE A 11 -16.43 -7.08 23.17
C PHE A 11 -16.39 -6.39 24.54
N PRO A 12 -16.92 -7.04 25.60
CA PRO A 12 -16.97 -6.46 26.96
C PRO A 12 -15.58 -6.27 27.60
N MET A 13 -14.53 -6.75 26.93
CA MET A 13 -13.13 -6.63 27.34
C MET A 13 -12.50 -5.26 27.03
N ILE A 14 -13.21 -4.42 26.27
CA ILE A 14 -12.74 -3.09 25.87
C ILE A 14 -12.82 -2.13 27.05
N LYS A 15 -11.70 -1.47 27.37
CA LYS A 15 -11.60 -0.53 28.49
C LYS A 15 -12.16 0.83 28.14
N THR A 16 -12.63 1.55 29.15
CA THR A 16 -13.01 2.96 29.01
C THR A 16 -11.77 3.86 28.88
N ARG A 17 -11.93 5.06 28.32
CA ARG A 17 -10.82 6.02 28.14
C ARG A 17 -10.16 6.34 29.47
N GLU A 18 -10.97 6.48 30.51
CA GLU A 18 -10.55 6.80 31.88
C GLU A 18 -9.68 5.68 32.46
N GLN A 19 -10.08 4.41 32.30
CA GLN A 19 -9.32 3.25 32.78
C GLN A 19 -7.96 3.12 32.09
N VAL A 20 -7.91 3.32 30.77
CA VAL A 20 -6.65 3.27 30.02
C VAL A 20 -5.70 4.39 30.46
N LEU A 21 -6.23 5.60 30.65
CA LEU A 21 -5.44 6.73 31.14
C LEU A 21 -4.97 6.53 32.58
N GLU A 22 -5.79 5.91 33.44
CA GLU A 22 -5.40 5.59 34.82
C GLU A 22 -4.25 4.58 34.86
N GLU A 23 -4.29 3.54 34.02
CA GLU A 23 -3.20 2.57 33.89
C GLU A 23 -1.90 3.20 33.36
N ILE A 24 -2.01 4.05 32.33
CA ILE A 24 -0.85 4.78 31.79
C ILE A 24 -0.26 5.71 32.86
N ASN A 25 -1.10 6.45 33.58
CA ASN A 25 -0.65 7.38 34.61
C ASN A 25 -0.11 6.69 35.87
N SER A 26 -0.48 5.42 36.09
CA SER A 26 0.02 4.59 37.20
C SER A 26 1.45 4.10 36.97
N ASN A 27 1.98 4.17 35.74
CA ASN A 27 3.33 3.76 35.39
C ASN A 27 4.09 4.94 34.76
N ASP A 28 5.11 5.44 35.46
CA ASP A 28 5.90 6.61 35.03
C ASP A 28 6.55 6.44 33.65
N THR A 29 6.95 5.21 33.29
CA THR A 29 7.54 4.89 31.99
C THR A 29 6.51 5.01 30.87
N LEU A 30 5.32 4.41 31.05
CA LEU A 30 4.23 4.49 30.07
C LEU A 30 3.73 5.92 29.92
N ARG A 31 3.56 6.64 31.03
CA ARG A 31 3.17 8.05 31.03
C ARG A 31 4.15 8.92 30.25
N THR A 32 5.45 8.69 30.42
CA THR A 32 6.48 9.45 29.69
C THR A 32 6.42 9.16 28.19
N ILE A 33 6.28 7.89 27.80
CA ILE A 33 6.14 7.48 26.39
C ILE A 33 4.88 8.13 25.79
N PHE A 34 3.74 8.00 26.45
CA PHE A 34 2.46 8.53 25.97
C PHE A 34 2.50 10.05 25.78
N ASN A 35 3.05 10.79 26.76
CA ASN A 35 3.14 12.25 26.68
C ASN A 35 4.14 12.73 25.62
N ASN A 36 5.15 11.93 25.27
CA ASN A 36 6.07 12.23 24.19
C ASN A 36 5.45 12.02 22.80
N TRP A 37 4.33 11.31 22.70
CA TRP A 37 3.64 11.13 21.43
C TRP A 37 2.92 12.41 21.01
N PRO A 38 2.84 12.68 19.69
CA PRO A 38 1.96 13.72 19.17
C PRO A 38 0.49 13.49 19.56
N GLU A 39 -0.27 14.58 19.73
CA GLU A 39 -1.68 14.54 20.16
C GLU A 39 -2.55 13.64 19.25
N HIS A 40 -2.27 13.59 17.94
CA HIS A 40 -3.01 12.72 17.03
C HIS A 40 -2.78 11.22 17.32
N HIS A 41 -1.54 10.81 17.61
CA HIS A 41 -1.22 9.43 17.97
C HIS A 41 -1.77 9.05 19.34
N GLN A 42 -1.75 9.98 20.31
CA GLN A 42 -2.41 9.77 21.60
C GLN A 42 -3.91 9.52 21.44
N ASN A 43 -4.57 10.32 20.60
CA ASN A 43 -6.01 10.17 20.35
C ASN A 43 -6.34 8.91 19.55
N GLU A 44 -5.50 8.53 18.58
CA GLU A 44 -5.65 7.28 17.81
C GLU A 44 -5.49 6.05 18.72
N PHE A 45 -4.45 6.02 19.56
CA PHE A 45 -4.24 4.97 20.55
C PHE A 45 -5.46 4.80 21.47
N LEU A 46 -5.96 5.91 22.03
CA LEU A 46 -7.13 5.87 22.91
C LEU A 46 -8.40 5.47 22.15
N ALA A 47 -8.56 5.88 20.88
CA ALA A 47 -9.70 5.47 20.06
C ALA A 47 -9.71 3.95 19.79
N ILE A 48 -8.53 3.36 19.58
CA ILE A 48 -8.36 1.91 19.40
C ILE A 48 -8.65 1.17 20.71
N CYS A 49 -8.02 1.57 21.82
CA CYS A 49 -8.23 0.93 23.13
C CYS A 49 -9.68 1.00 23.62
N THR A 50 -10.43 2.03 23.23
CA THR A 50 -11.83 2.21 23.59
C THR A 50 -12.82 1.59 22.60
N GLY A 51 -12.32 0.98 21.51
CA GLY A 51 -13.16 0.36 20.48
C GLY A 51 -13.97 1.34 19.65
N SER A 52 -13.59 2.63 19.68
CA SER A 52 -14.14 3.67 18.79
C SER A 52 -13.63 3.51 17.37
N LYS A 53 -12.39 2.99 17.25
CA LYS A 53 -11.75 2.57 16.01
C LYS A 53 -11.24 1.13 16.13
N GLY A 54 -11.18 0.45 14.99
CA GLY A 54 -10.47 -0.82 14.85
C GLY A 54 -8.95 -0.62 14.80
N VAL A 55 -8.22 -1.71 15.04
CA VAL A 55 -6.77 -1.75 14.87
C VAL A 55 -6.44 -1.82 13.37
N LYS A 56 -5.47 -1.03 12.91
CA LYS A 56 -4.91 -1.16 11.55
C LYS A 56 -4.03 -2.41 11.46
N VAL A 57 -4.62 -3.53 11.06
CA VAL A 57 -3.97 -4.85 11.08
C VAL A 57 -2.79 -4.95 10.11
N LEU A 58 -2.78 -4.14 9.04
CA LEU A 58 -1.67 -4.06 8.09
C LEU A 58 -0.33 -3.63 8.69
N TYR A 59 -0.30 -3.09 9.92
CA TYR A 59 0.96 -2.77 10.61
C TYR A 59 1.66 -4.01 11.13
N ASP A 60 3.00 -4.05 10.98
CA ASP A 60 3.85 -5.22 11.24
C ASP A 60 3.58 -5.93 12.54
N SER A 61 3.54 -5.17 13.64
CA SER A 61 3.36 -5.73 14.98
C SER A 61 1.99 -6.42 15.11
N TYR A 62 0.93 -5.83 14.54
CA TYR A 62 -0.41 -6.42 14.59
C TYR A 62 -0.57 -7.56 13.58
N PHE A 63 -0.02 -7.40 12.37
CA PHE A 63 -0.06 -8.43 11.34
C PHE A 63 0.66 -9.69 11.81
N LYS A 64 1.90 -9.57 12.28
CA LYS A 64 2.69 -10.71 12.77
C LYS A 64 2.08 -11.37 14.00
N GLU A 65 1.41 -10.62 14.87
CA GLU A 65 0.75 -11.18 16.05
C GLU A 65 -0.49 -12.01 15.65
N ILE A 66 -1.31 -11.51 14.72
CA ILE A 66 -2.55 -12.20 14.31
C ILE A 66 -2.28 -13.34 13.32
N PHE A 67 -1.33 -13.14 12.40
CA PHE A 67 -0.96 -14.09 11.36
C PHE A 67 0.30 -14.89 11.68
N ASN A 68 0.67 -14.98 12.97
CA ASN A 68 1.86 -15.72 13.38
C ASN A 68 1.75 -17.20 12.91
N PRO A 69 2.66 -17.67 12.04
CA PRO A 69 2.61 -19.03 11.52
C PRO A 69 2.84 -20.11 12.59
N GLU A 70 3.40 -19.76 13.75
CA GLU A 70 3.62 -20.70 14.85
C GLU A 70 2.36 -20.93 15.70
N TYR A 71 1.54 -19.89 15.88
CA TYR A 71 0.34 -19.98 16.73
C TYR A 71 -0.94 -20.26 15.93
N ALA A 72 -1.05 -19.70 14.72
CA ALA A 72 -2.27 -19.79 13.91
C ALA A 72 -1.98 -19.83 12.39
N PRO A 73 -1.27 -20.86 11.88
CA PRO A 73 -0.94 -20.98 10.46
C PRO A 73 -2.18 -21.06 9.55
N GLU A 74 -3.32 -21.52 10.07
CA GLU A 74 -4.58 -21.62 9.32
C GLU A 74 -5.09 -20.26 8.83
N ARG A 75 -4.88 -19.19 9.59
CA ARG A 75 -5.33 -17.83 9.24
C ARG A 75 -4.61 -17.33 7.99
N LEU A 76 -3.29 -17.46 8.00
CA LEU A 76 -2.44 -17.08 6.89
C LEU A 76 -2.67 -17.99 5.67
N SER A 77 -2.87 -19.29 5.90
CA SER A 77 -3.22 -20.26 4.86
C SER A 77 -4.53 -19.91 4.16
N SER A 78 -5.55 -19.49 4.90
CA SER A 78 -6.85 -19.06 4.34
C SER A 78 -6.68 -17.82 3.45
N LEU A 79 -6.02 -16.79 3.96
CA LEU A 79 -5.76 -15.56 3.21
C LEU A 79 -5.00 -15.84 1.90
N ILE A 80 -3.87 -16.56 1.97
CA ILE A 80 -3.09 -16.89 0.78
C ILE A 80 -3.90 -17.75 -0.20
N SER A 81 -4.70 -18.69 0.31
CA SER A 81 -5.51 -19.56 -0.53
C SER A 81 -6.49 -18.77 -1.40
N ILE A 82 -7.13 -17.76 -0.81
CA ILE A 82 -8.06 -16.87 -1.52
C ILE A 82 -7.32 -16.03 -2.55
N LEU A 83 -6.17 -15.45 -2.16
CA LEU A 83 -5.38 -14.59 -3.04
C LEU A 83 -4.82 -15.33 -4.25
N ILE A 84 -4.28 -16.53 -4.05
CA ILE A 84 -3.78 -17.38 -5.13
C ILE A 84 -4.94 -18.00 -5.93
N GLY A 85 -6.09 -18.23 -5.29
CA GLY A 85 -7.23 -18.95 -5.87
C GLY A 85 -7.05 -20.47 -5.87
N LYS A 86 -6.21 -20.98 -4.96
CA LYS A 86 -5.93 -22.41 -4.76
C LYS A 86 -5.80 -22.69 -3.28
N LYS A 87 -6.28 -23.85 -2.82
CA LYS A 87 -6.09 -24.24 -1.42
C LYS A 87 -4.61 -24.50 -1.14
N VAL A 88 -4.03 -23.74 -0.22
CA VAL A 88 -2.66 -23.88 0.24
C VAL A 88 -2.60 -23.92 1.76
N THR A 89 -1.58 -24.59 2.28
CA THR A 89 -1.33 -24.69 3.74
C THR A 89 0.07 -24.17 4.02
N VAL A 90 0.21 -23.26 4.97
CA VAL A 90 1.50 -22.75 5.44
C VAL A 90 2.19 -23.81 6.29
N LYS A 91 3.41 -24.18 5.93
CA LYS A 91 4.23 -25.19 6.61
C LYS A 91 5.09 -24.57 7.71
N TYR A 92 5.83 -23.50 7.39
CA TYR A 92 6.61 -22.71 8.35
C TYR A 92 7.03 -21.35 7.76
N GLN A 93 7.32 -20.39 8.64
CA GLN A 93 7.89 -19.10 8.26
C GLN A 93 9.39 -19.23 8.00
N LEU A 94 9.89 -18.62 6.94
CA LEU A 94 11.32 -18.47 6.71
C LEU A 94 11.82 -17.22 7.44
N THR A 95 12.91 -17.37 8.20
CA THR A 95 13.58 -16.22 8.81
C THR A 95 14.11 -15.30 7.72
N ASN A 96 13.76 -14.01 7.85
CA ASN A 96 14.34 -12.98 7.02
C ASN A 96 15.81 -12.79 7.41
N ASP A 97 16.74 -13.20 6.55
CA ASP A 97 18.13 -12.78 6.68
C ASP A 97 18.18 -11.25 6.50
N ASN A 98 18.45 -10.55 7.61
CA ASN A 98 18.45 -9.08 7.74
C ASN A 98 19.42 -8.33 6.82
N THR A 99 20.12 -8.99 5.92
CA THR A 99 20.76 -8.34 4.78
C THR A 99 19.70 -7.96 3.76
N ARG A 100 18.85 -6.98 4.10
CA ARG A 100 18.03 -6.27 3.13
C ARG A 100 18.98 -5.72 2.07
N ILE A 101 18.69 -6.02 0.81
CA ILE A 101 19.47 -5.52 -0.32
C ILE A 101 19.24 -4.01 -0.36
N GLY A 102 20.17 -3.24 0.19
CA GLY A 102 20.17 -1.78 0.15
C GLY A 102 19.76 -1.10 1.45
N ASP A 103 20.52 -0.07 1.81
CA ASP A 103 20.25 0.94 2.85
C ASP A 103 19.08 1.88 2.45
N GLU A 104 18.15 1.38 1.63
CA GLU A 104 17.01 2.14 1.14
C GLU A 104 15.96 2.21 2.23
N SER A 105 15.58 3.44 2.59
CA SER A 105 14.49 3.81 3.48
C SER A 105 13.24 2.96 3.21
N SER A 106 13.08 1.88 3.97
CA SER A 106 12.05 0.87 3.72
C SER A 106 10.70 1.42 4.18
N LEU A 107 9.81 1.69 3.23
CA LEU A 107 8.37 1.95 3.44
C LEU A 107 7.55 0.65 3.57
N VAL A 108 8.24 -0.50 3.52
CA VAL A 108 7.66 -1.81 3.78
C VAL A 108 7.33 -1.90 5.25
N ILE A 109 6.04 -2.04 5.52
CA ILE A 109 5.47 -2.20 6.83
C ILE A 109 5.69 -3.64 7.28
N THR A 110 5.28 -4.62 6.47
CA THR A 110 5.31 -6.04 6.86
C THR A 110 5.93 -6.88 5.76
N ASP A 111 6.74 -7.87 6.14
CA ASP A 111 7.32 -8.83 5.22
C ASP A 111 7.34 -10.22 5.89
N ILE A 112 6.61 -11.17 5.31
CA ILE A 112 6.49 -12.55 5.79
C ILE A 112 6.69 -13.50 4.62
N VAL A 113 7.80 -14.23 4.67
CA VAL A 113 8.07 -15.32 3.74
C VAL A 113 7.62 -16.64 4.36
N VAL A 114 6.77 -17.38 3.65
CA VAL A 114 6.29 -18.70 4.05
C VAL A 114 6.57 -19.76 3.00
N GLU A 115 6.84 -20.97 3.46
CA GLU A 115 6.82 -22.19 2.62
C GLU A 115 5.45 -22.86 2.76
N LEU A 116 4.84 -23.18 1.61
CA LEU A 116 3.59 -23.91 1.53
C LEU A 116 3.84 -25.43 1.48
N GLU A 117 2.83 -26.25 1.80
CA GLU A 117 2.96 -27.72 1.79
C GLU A 117 3.36 -28.32 0.44
N ASP A 118 3.02 -27.66 -0.67
CA ASP A 118 3.42 -28.05 -2.02
C ASP A 118 4.87 -27.63 -2.37
N GLY A 119 5.57 -26.98 -1.42
CA GLY A 119 6.91 -26.44 -1.57
C GLY A 119 6.96 -25.07 -2.25
N THR A 120 5.83 -24.48 -2.62
CA THR A 120 5.74 -23.11 -3.14
C THR A 120 6.15 -22.12 -2.05
N LEU A 121 6.92 -21.10 -2.41
CA LEU A 121 7.19 -19.99 -1.48
C LEU A 121 6.23 -18.84 -1.77
N ALA A 122 5.68 -18.26 -0.72
CA ALA A 122 4.91 -17.03 -0.83
C ALA A 122 5.58 -15.98 0.06
N ASN A 123 5.86 -14.82 -0.53
CA ASN A 123 6.19 -13.63 0.22
C ASN A 123 4.98 -12.71 0.28
N ILE A 124 4.60 -12.36 1.49
CA ILE A 124 3.57 -11.37 1.76
C ILE A 124 4.25 -10.11 2.24
N GLU A 125 4.11 -9.07 1.45
CA GLU A 125 4.64 -7.75 1.70
C GLU A 125 3.49 -6.76 1.87
N VAL A 126 3.59 -5.88 2.85
CA VAL A 126 2.67 -4.75 3.05
C VAL A 126 3.48 -3.48 2.91
N GLN A 127 3.06 -2.59 2.01
CA GLN A 127 3.71 -1.32 1.74
C GLN A 127 2.78 -0.15 2.12
N LYS A 128 3.29 0.82 2.88
CA LYS A 128 2.53 2.02 3.28
C LYS A 128 2.17 2.90 2.09
N ILE A 129 3.11 3.03 1.15
CA ILE A 129 2.92 3.75 -0.09
C ILE A 129 3.55 2.89 -1.19
N GLY A 130 2.81 2.64 -2.26
CA GLY A 130 3.41 2.10 -3.48
C GLY A 130 4.44 3.07 -4.00
N TYR A 131 5.72 2.67 -3.98
CA TYR A 131 6.80 3.49 -4.51
C TYR A 131 6.59 3.74 -6.02
N ALA A 132 7.20 4.77 -6.58
CA ALA A 132 7.54 4.77 -8.00
C ALA A 132 8.29 3.44 -8.29
N PHE A 133 8.10 2.80 -9.42
CA PHE A 133 8.76 1.51 -9.69
C PHE A 133 8.37 0.32 -8.78
N THR A 134 7.11 0.29 -8.30
CA THR A 134 6.56 -0.81 -7.48
C THR A 134 6.79 -2.20 -8.16
N GLY A 135 6.70 -2.27 -9.49
CA GLY A 135 6.91 -3.51 -10.25
C GLY A 135 8.37 -3.96 -10.30
N GLU A 136 9.31 -3.03 -10.50
CA GLU A 136 10.75 -3.29 -10.54
C GLU A 136 11.24 -3.82 -9.20
N ARG A 137 10.78 -3.22 -8.09
CA ARG A 137 11.14 -3.68 -6.73
C ARG A 137 10.60 -5.06 -6.43
N ALA A 138 9.31 -5.28 -6.71
CA ALA A 138 8.72 -6.60 -6.55
C ALA A 138 9.51 -7.64 -7.35
N SER A 139 9.93 -7.32 -8.57
CA SER A 139 10.76 -8.19 -9.42
C SER A 139 12.10 -8.53 -8.77
N CYS A 140 12.79 -7.55 -8.18
CA CYS A 140 14.04 -7.76 -7.45
C CYS A 140 13.85 -8.68 -6.23
N TYR A 141 12.83 -8.44 -5.41
CA TYR A 141 12.56 -9.27 -4.22
C TYR A 141 12.15 -10.70 -4.61
N SER A 142 11.30 -10.85 -5.63
CA SER A 142 10.92 -12.17 -6.15
C SER A 142 12.11 -12.94 -6.71
N ALA A 143 13.04 -12.26 -7.40
CA ALA A 143 14.27 -12.88 -7.89
C ALA A 143 15.19 -13.34 -6.75
N ASP A 144 15.33 -12.54 -5.70
CA ASP A 144 16.11 -12.92 -4.52
C ASP A 144 15.51 -14.15 -3.80
N LEU A 145 14.19 -14.19 -3.62
CA LEU A 145 13.49 -15.34 -3.04
C LEU A 145 13.68 -16.62 -3.86
N LEU A 146 13.59 -16.52 -5.19
CA LEU A 146 13.90 -17.63 -6.10
C LEU A 146 15.35 -18.10 -5.96
N LEU A 147 16.30 -17.18 -5.86
CA LEU A 147 17.72 -17.50 -5.68
C LEU A 147 17.98 -18.18 -4.32
N ARG A 148 17.31 -17.75 -3.26
CA ARG A 148 17.37 -18.39 -1.94
C ARG A 148 16.84 -19.83 -2.01
N GLN A 149 15.68 -20.02 -2.65
CA GLN A 149 15.09 -21.34 -2.86
C GLN A 149 16.03 -22.25 -3.67
N TYR A 150 16.57 -21.73 -4.78
CA TYR A 150 17.53 -22.42 -5.62
C TYR A 150 18.76 -22.88 -4.82
N LYS A 151 19.37 -21.99 -4.03
CA LYS A 151 20.54 -22.33 -3.20
C LYS A 151 20.21 -23.46 -2.22
N ARG A 152 19.09 -23.35 -1.49
CA ARG A 152 18.65 -24.37 -0.52
C ARG A 152 18.47 -25.74 -1.19
N ILE A 153 17.68 -25.82 -2.24
CA ILE A 153 17.36 -27.09 -2.91
C ILE A 153 18.60 -27.69 -3.58
N ARG A 154 19.46 -26.86 -4.16
CA ARG A 154 20.73 -27.32 -4.74
C ARG A 154 21.67 -27.87 -3.67
N ASP A 155 21.74 -27.25 -2.51
CA ASP A 155 22.61 -27.71 -1.42
C ASP A 155 22.10 -29.01 -0.78
N GLU A 156 20.77 -29.20 -0.72
CA GLU A 156 20.10 -30.44 -0.30
C GLU A 156 20.27 -31.59 -1.31
N LYS A 157 19.93 -31.35 -2.59
CA LYS A 157 19.89 -32.40 -3.63
C LYS A 157 21.24 -32.62 -4.33
N LYS A 158 22.19 -31.68 -4.22
CA LYS A 158 23.54 -31.71 -4.81
C LYS A 158 23.51 -32.18 -6.27
N LYS A 159 23.96 -33.41 -6.52
CA LYS A 159 24.07 -34.00 -7.88
C LYS A 159 22.72 -34.39 -8.50
N ASN A 160 21.66 -34.51 -7.70
CA ASN A 160 20.32 -34.89 -8.16
C ASN A 160 19.41 -33.68 -8.39
N PHE A 161 19.97 -32.47 -8.41
CA PHE A 161 19.23 -31.23 -8.59
C PHE A 161 18.63 -31.12 -10.01
N SER A 162 17.34 -30.78 -10.09
CA SER A 162 16.67 -30.39 -11.33
C SER A 162 15.94 -29.05 -11.15
N TYR A 163 15.86 -28.25 -12.21
CA TYR A 163 15.04 -27.03 -12.20
C TYR A 163 13.54 -27.32 -12.01
N LYS A 164 13.08 -28.56 -12.25
CA LYS A 164 11.72 -28.99 -11.94
C LYS A 164 11.44 -29.08 -10.44
N ASP A 165 12.49 -29.11 -9.62
CA ASP A 165 12.37 -29.13 -8.17
C ASP A 165 12.14 -27.73 -7.58
N ILE A 166 12.30 -26.67 -8.38
CA ILE A 166 12.06 -25.30 -7.95
C ILE A 166 10.56 -25.02 -8.08
N SER A 167 9.95 -24.66 -6.96
CA SER A 167 8.55 -24.29 -6.88
C SER A 167 8.35 -22.82 -7.23
N PRO A 168 7.15 -22.44 -7.70
CA PRO A 168 6.80 -21.05 -7.93
C PRO A 168 6.98 -20.17 -6.67
N VAL A 169 7.18 -18.89 -6.90
CA VAL A 169 7.23 -17.85 -5.88
C VAL A 169 6.13 -16.84 -6.14
N TYR A 170 5.34 -16.56 -5.10
CA TYR A 170 4.33 -15.52 -5.11
C TYR A 170 4.83 -14.31 -4.31
N THR A 171 4.75 -13.12 -4.88
CA THR A 171 4.98 -11.86 -4.18
C THR A 171 3.65 -11.12 -4.11
N ILE A 172 3.06 -11.09 -2.93
CA ILE A 172 1.77 -10.46 -2.64
C ILE A 172 2.06 -9.13 -1.97
N VAL A 173 1.62 -8.03 -2.57
CA VAL A 173 1.89 -6.67 -2.09
C VAL A 173 0.57 -5.97 -1.79
N PHE A 174 0.32 -5.67 -0.51
CA PHE A 174 -0.76 -4.77 -0.10
C PHE A 174 -0.27 -3.33 -0.15
N LEU A 175 -1.01 -2.46 -0.83
CA LEU A 175 -0.69 -1.03 -0.95
C LEU A 175 -1.70 -0.23 -0.13
N GLU A 176 -1.28 0.37 0.97
CA GLU A 176 -2.16 1.24 1.77
C GLU A 176 -2.50 2.53 1.00
N LYS A 177 -1.55 3.06 0.23
CA LYS A 177 -1.78 4.13 -0.75
C LYS A 177 -1.27 3.72 -2.13
N SER A 178 -2.16 3.66 -3.10
CA SER A 178 -1.87 3.22 -4.46
C SER A 178 -1.28 4.35 -5.34
N PRO A 179 -0.30 4.03 -6.22
CA PRO A 179 0.15 4.92 -7.27
C PRO A 179 -0.95 5.31 -8.26
N SER A 180 -0.76 6.41 -9.01
CA SER A 180 -1.71 6.92 -10.00
C SER A 180 -2.12 5.89 -11.06
N SER A 181 -1.21 4.99 -11.46
CA SER A 181 -1.48 3.92 -12.43
C SER A 181 -2.57 2.94 -12.00
N PHE A 182 -2.69 2.67 -10.70
CA PHE A 182 -3.75 1.80 -10.17
C PHE A 182 -5.09 2.53 -10.10
N LYS A 183 -5.09 3.86 -9.96
CA LYS A 183 -6.30 4.68 -9.92
C LYS A 183 -7.02 4.80 -11.26
N GLU A 184 -6.41 4.35 -12.35
CA GLU A 184 -7.07 4.19 -13.64
C GLU A 184 -8.06 3.01 -13.63
N PHE A 185 -7.81 2.00 -12.79
CA PHE A 185 -8.61 0.78 -12.67
C PHE A 185 -9.43 0.77 -11.37
N LYS A 186 -10.34 1.74 -11.21
CA LYS A 186 -11.10 1.92 -9.95
C LYS A 186 -12.04 0.76 -9.59
N ASP A 187 -12.44 -0.04 -10.56
CA ASP A 187 -13.39 -1.14 -10.35
C ASP A 187 -12.69 -2.42 -9.85
N ASP A 188 -11.38 -2.56 -10.10
CA ASP A 188 -10.57 -3.73 -9.80
C ASP A 188 -9.52 -3.40 -8.74
N TYR A 189 -9.52 -4.14 -7.63
CA TYR A 189 -8.59 -3.95 -6.51
C TYR A 189 -7.64 -5.15 -6.32
N VAL A 190 -7.61 -6.09 -7.27
CA VAL A 190 -6.72 -7.25 -7.25
C VAL A 190 -6.06 -7.40 -8.62
N HIS A 191 -4.78 -7.07 -8.69
CA HIS A 191 -4.02 -7.15 -9.93
C HIS A 191 -3.04 -8.32 -9.88
N LYS A 192 -3.36 -9.39 -10.63
CA LYS A 192 -2.51 -10.58 -10.77
C LYS A 192 -1.66 -10.47 -12.03
N PHE A 193 -0.35 -10.40 -11.88
CA PHE A 193 0.58 -10.38 -13.00
C PHE A 193 1.17 -11.77 -13.20
N THR A 194 0.94 -12.30 -14.40
CA THR A 194 1.52 -13.55 -14.87
C THR A 194 2.18 -13.31 -16.22
N THR A 195 3.34 -13.91 -16.44
CA THR A 195 4.10 -13.71 -17.69
C THR A 195 3.51 -14.55 -18.82
N ILE A 196 3.09 -13.89 -19.90
CA ILE A 196 2.64 -14.52 -21.15
C ILE A 196 3.46 -13.88 -22.28
N SER A 197 3.90 -14.66 -23.27
CA SER A 197 4.59 -14.06 -24.41
C SER A 197 3.64 -13.22 -25.26
N ASP A 198 4.21 -12.29 -26.01
CA ASP A 198 3.57 -11.54 -27.10
C ASP A 198 2.83 -12.44 -28.11
N THR A 199 3.37 -13.64 -28.34
CA THR A 199 2.83 -14.69 -29.22
C THR A 199 1.81 -15.62 -28.53
N GLY A 200 1.54 -15.44 -27.24
CA GLY A 200 0.63 -16.28 -26.45
C GLY A 200 1.24 -17.58 -25.92
N LEU A 201 2.56 -17.80 -26.10
CA LEU A 201 3.30 -18.89 -25.50
C LEU A 201 3.31 -18.75 -23.98
N LYS A 202 2.82 -19.80 -23.30
CA LYS A 202 2.84 -19.91 -21.85
C LYS A 202 4.05 -20.75 -21.44
N LEU A 203 5.09 -20.08 -20.95
CA LEU A 203 6.20 -20.73 -20.27
C LEU A 203 5.89 -20.79 -18.77
N ASN A 204 6.37 -21.84 -18.10
CA ASN A 204 6.23 -21.96 -16.65
C ASN A 204 7.25 -21.05 -15.95
N MET A 205 6.96 -19.74 -15.95
CA MET A 205 7.72 -18.76 -15.20
C MET A 205 7.34 -18.89 -13.73
N LEU A 206 8.36 -18.93 -12.87
CA LEU A 206 8.16 -19.21 -11.44
C LEU A 206 7.74 -17.96 -10.65
N GLN A 207 7.90 -16.76 -11.21
CA GLN A 207 7.56 -15.50 -10.54
C GLN A 207 6.10 -15.13 -10.79
N ASN A 208 5.35 -14.90 -9.71
CA ASN A 208 3.96 -14.44 -9.75
C ASN A 208 3.82 -13.23 -8.83
N PHE A 209 3.13 -12.19 -9.29
CA PHE A 209 2.92 -10.97 -8.51
C PHE A 209 1.44 -10.70 -8.32
N ILE A 210 1.05 -10.30 -7.11
CA ILE A 210 -0.32 -9.91 -6.78
C ILE A 210 -0.25 -8.56 -6.07
N PHE A 211 -0.79 -7.52 -6.69
CA PHE A 211 -0.87 -6.18 -6.08
C PHE A 211 -2.31 -5.89 -5.67
N ILE A 212 -2.48 -5.40 -4.45
CA ILE A 212 -3.79 -5.15 -3.83
C ILE A 212 -3.82 -3.72 -3.29
N PRO A 213 -4.37 -2.76 -4.06
CA PRO A 213 -4.62 -1.41 -3.58
C PRO A 213 -5.77 -1.38 -2.56
N VAL A 214 -5.41 -1.24 -1.28
CA VAL A 214 -6.36 -1.23 -0.16
C VAL A 214 -7.16 0.07 -0.13
N ASP A 215 -6.57 1.20 -0.54
CA ASP A 215 -7.27 2.48 -0.68
C ASP A 215 -8.44 2.41 -1.68
N ILE A 216 -8.21 1.85 -2.88
CA ILE A 216 -9.25 1.66 -3.90
C ILE A 216 -10.35 0.72 -3.38
N PHE A 217 -9.95 -0.34 -2.67
CA PHE A 217 -10.90 -1.24 -2.03
C PHE A 217 -11.78 -0.53 -0.99
N LEU A 218 -11.20 0.31 -0.12
CA LEU A 218 -11.97 1.03 0.90
C LEU A 218 -12.99 1.99 0.28
N GLU A 219 -12.63 2.69 -0.80
CA GLU A 219 -13.59 3.51 -1.56
C GLU A 219 -14.76 2.66 -2.11
N LYS A 220 -14.47 1.46 -2.61
CA LYS A 220 -15.49 0.53 -3.10
C LYS A 220 -16.34 -0.06 -1.97
N LEU A 221 -15.73 -0.36 -0.83
CA LEU A 221 -16.41 -0.87 0.36
C LEU A 221 -17.48 0.12 0.84
N HIS A 222 -17.15 1.42 0.87
CA HIS A 222 -18.09 2.47 1.26
C HIS A 222 -19.30 2.59 0.31
N ASN A 223 -19.13 2.20 -0.96
CA ASN A 223 -20.18 2.30 -1.96
C ASN A 223 -21.05 1.03 -2.06
N ASN A 224 -20.44 -0.15 -1.97
CA ASN A 224 -21.07 -1.43 -2.33
C ASN A 224 -21.16 -2.46 -1.20
N GLY A 225 -20.54 -2.20 -0.04
CA GLY A 225 -20.46 -3.14 1.08
C GLY A 225 -19.59 -4.37 0.81
N VAL A 226 -19.56 -5.30 1.77
CA VAL A 226 -18.81 -6.56 1.69
C VAL A 226 -19.60 -7.56 0.84
N GLN A 227 -19.05 -8.00 -0.30
CA GLN A 227 -19.75 -8.94 -1.21
C GLN A 227 -19.08 -10.31 -1.32
N SER A 228 -17.76 -10.38 -1.14
CA SER A 228 -16.98 -11.60 -1.24
C SER A 228 -16.17 -11.89 0.02
N GLU A 229 -15.73 -13.15 0.16
CA GLU A 229 -14.84 -13.55 1.26
C GLU A 229 -13.51 -12.78 1.22
N LEU A 230 -13.02 -12.44 0.03
CA LEU A 230 -11.84 -11.58 -0.10
C LEU A 230 -12.11 -10.17 0.41
N ASP A 231 -13.29 -9.61 0.13
CA ASP A 231 -13.69 -8.29 0.66
C ASP A 231 -13.76 -8.31 2.19
N ALA A 232 -14.22 -9.42 2.77
CA ALA A 232 -14.25 -9.61 4.22
C ALA A 232 -12.83 -9.56 4.82
N TRP A 233 -11.88 -10.25 4.18
CA TRP A 233 -10.46 -10.19 4.58
C TRP A 233 -9.84 -8.80 4.39
N LEU A 234 -10.11 -8.13 3.27
CA LEU A 234 -9.59 -6.78 3.03
C LEU A 234 -10.21 -5.74 3.97
N THR A 235 -11.48 -5.92 4.33
CA THR A 235 -12.14 -5.11 5.36
C THR A 235 -11.47 -5.32 6.71
N PHE A 236 -11.18 -6.56 7.10
CA PHE A 236 -10.44 -6.85 8.33
C PHE A 236 -9.04 -6.23 8.35
N LEU A 237 -8.34 -6.26 7.23
CA LEU A 237 -6.97 -5.77 7.11
C LEU A 237 -6.89 -4.24 7.08
N GLY A 238 -7.75 -3.61 6.29
CA GLY A 238 -7.64 -2.19 5.92
C GLY A 238 -8.63 -1.24 6.60
N CYS A 239 -9.77 -1.71 7.12
CA CYS A 239 -10.82 -0.83 7.65
C CYS A 239 -10.67 -0.63 9.18
N ASP A 240 -10.50 0.62 9.61
CA ASP A 240 -10.46 1.02 11.03
C ASP A 240 -11.81 1.56 11.55
N GLU A 241 -12.83 1.65 10.71
CA GLU A 241 -14.15 2.19 11.07
C GLU A 241 -15.03 1.16 11.77
N SER A 242 -15.54 1.51 12.96
CA SER A 242 -16.30 0.59 13.81
C SER A 242 -17.62 0.11 13.21
N GLU A 243 -18.27 0.91 12.38
CA GLU A 243 -19.55 0.57 11.74
C GLU A 243 -19.38 -0.58 10.72
N TYR A 244 -18.38 -0.48 9.86
CA TYR A 244 -18.06 -1.53 8.87
C TYR A 244 -17.56 -2.80 9.56
N ILE A 245 -16.78 -2.68 10.64
CA ILE A 245 -16.35 -3.83 11.45
C ILE A 245 -17.55 -4.56 12.04
N MET A 246 -18.57 -3.85 12.55
CA MET A 246 -19.79 -4.50 13.04
C MET A 246 -20.55 -5.21 11.92
N SER A 247 -20.71 -4.58 10.77
CA SER A 247 -21.36 -5.19 9.61
C SER A 247 -20.64 -6.44 9.12
N LEU A 248 -19.30 -6.43 9.15
CA LEU A 248 -18.45 -7.57 8.83
C LEU A 248 -18.67 -8.72 9.83
N LEU A 249 -18.74 -8.41 11.12
CA LEU A 249 -18.95 -9.42 12.16
C LEU A 249 -20.36 -10.05 12.11
N GLU A 250 -21.36 -9.32 11.62
CA GLU A 250 -22.71 -9.85 11.42
C GLU A 250 -22.79 -10.75 10.18
N THR A 251 -22.16 -10.35 9.08
CA THR A 251 -22.15 -11.10 7.81
C THR A 251 -21.20 -12.30 7.83
N HIS A 252 -20.04 -12.18 8.49
CA HIS A 252 -18.99 -13.18 8.55
C HIS A 252 -18.50 -13.39 9.99
N PRO A 253 -19.16 -14.29 10.76
CA PRO A 253 -18.82 -14.54 12.16
C PRO A 253 -17.42 -15.16 12.37
N ASP A 254 -16.81 -15.69 11.31
CA ASP A 254 -15.47 -16.29 11.34
C ASP A 254 -14.35 -15.28 11.69
N PHE A 255 -14.61 -13.98 11.52
CA PHE A 255 -13.68 -12.90 11.90
C PHE A 255 -13.78 -12.50 13.38
N LYS A 256 -14.83 -12.93 14.10
CA LYS A 256 -15.00 -12.65 15.53
C LYS A 256 -13.81 -13.08 16.41
N PRO A 257 -13.25 -14.30 16.27
CA PRO A 257 -12.05 -14.68 17.03
C PRO A 257 -10.83 -13.80 16.70
N LEU A 258 -10.69 -13.32 15.46
CA LEU A 258 -9.58 -12.45 15.07
C LEU A 258 -9.65 -11.10 15.77
N TYR A 259 -10.83 -10.47 15.78
CA TYR A 259 -11.04 -9.23 16.53
C TYR A 259 -10.94 -9.45 18.04
N HIS A 260 -11.39 -10.60 18.55
CA HIS A 260 -11.22 -10.93 19.97
C HIS A 260 -9.74 -10.95 20.36
N ASP A 261 -8.87 -11.57 19.55
CA ASP A 261 -7.43 -11.60 19.81
C ASP A 261 -6.81 -10.19 19.74
N LEU A 262 -7.22 -9.37 18.77
CA LEU A 262 -6.79 -7.96 18.67
C LEU A 262 -7.18 -7.15 19.91
N PHE A 263 -8.43 -7.28 20.38
CA PHE A 263 -8.88 -6.57 21.58
C PHE A 263 -8.29 -7.15 22.87
N ASN A 264 -7.89 -8.42 22.89
CA ASN A 264 -7.17 -9.00 24.02
C ASN A 264 -5.78 -8.36 24.17
N ILE A 265 -5.09 -8.05 23.07
CA ILE A 265 -3.84 -7.27 23.12
C ILE A 265 -4.09 -5.89 23.74
N CYS A 266 -5.22 -5.27 23.41
CA CYS A 266 -5.61 -3.97 23.99
C CYS A 266 -5.86 -4.02 25.51
N GLN A 267 -6.05 -5.20 26.12
CA GLN A 267 -6.13 -5.31 27.58
C GLN A 267 -4.77 -5.08 28.25
N ASN A 268 -3.67 -5.41 27.56
CA ASN A 268 -2.33 -5.15 28.06
C ASN A 268 -1.82 -3.84 27.48
N THR A 269 -2.09 -2.75 28.20
CA THR A 269 -1.76 -1.37 27.79
C THR A 269 -0.27 -1.21 27.51
N GLU A 270 0.62 -1.84 28.28
CA GLU A 270 2.07 -1.80 28.06
C GLU A 270 2.48 -2.49 26.75
N ARG A 271 1.95 -3.70 26.50
CA ARG A 271 2.22 -4.44 25.26
C ARG A 271 1.65 -3.71 24.05
N MET A 272 0.42 -3.20 24.16
CA MET A 272 -0.23 -2.41 23.11
C MET A 272 0.58 -1.16 22.80
N MET A 273 1.01 -0.38 23.81
CA MET A 273 1.83 0.82 23.59
C MET A 273 3.15 0.52 22.90
N THR A 274 3.80 -0.59 23.27
CA THR A 274 5.06 -1.03 22.65
C THR A 274 4.86 -1.42 21.18
N MET A 275 3.74 -2.08 20.86
CA MET A 275 3.39 -2.46 19.48
C MET A 275 2.88 -1.28 18.64
N PHE A 276 2.18 -0.33 19.26
CA PHE A 276 1.58 0.82 18.59
C PHE A 276 2.61 1.86 18.16
N PHE A 277 3.66 2.05 18.97
CA PHE A 277 4.70 3.05 18.72
C PHE A 277 6.08 2.40 18.70
N SER A 278 6.21 1.34 17.91
CA SER A 278 7.52 0.76 17.66
C SER A 278 8.41 1.76 16.91
N GLU A 279 9.71 1.72 17.19
CA GLU A 279 10.70 2.57 16.52
C GLU A 279 10.69 2.37 15.00
N GLU A 280 10.32 1.16 14.56
CA GLU A 280 10.13 0.79 13.16
C GLU A 280 9.00 1.60 12.50
N LEU A 281 7.87 1.79 13.18
CA LEU A 281 6.75 2.58 12.67
C LEU A 281 7.15 4.07 12.53
N LYS A 282 7.91 4.60 13.48
CA LYS A 282 8.43 5.98 13.43
C LYS A 282 9.39 6.19 12.26
N ILE A 283 10.36 5.29 12.09
CA ILE A 283 11.31 5.36 10.96
C ILE A 283 10.56 5.30 9.64
N LEU A 284 9.52 4.48 9.56
CA LEU A 284 8.70 4.32 8.38
C LEU A 284 7.84 5.57 8.08
N ASP A 285 7.32 6.25 9.10
CA ASP A 285 6.64 7.54 8.95
C ASP A 285 7.59 8.65 8.49
N ASP A 286 8.77 8.75 9.09
CA ASP A 286 9.79 9.73 8.71
C ASP A 286 10.23 9.52 7.25
N ASN A 287 10.43 8.25 6.84
CA ASN A 287 10.74 7.87 5.46
C ASN A 287 9.59 8.18 4.50
N THR A 288 8.34 7.99 4.95
CA THR A 288 7.12 8.30 4.17
C THR A 288 7.03 9.78 3.86
N VAL A 289 7.24 10.62 4.88
CA VAL A 289 7.20 12.07 4.72
C VAL A 289 8.29 12.52 3.75
N LYS A 290 9.52 12.03 3.92
CA LYS A 290 10.63 12.34 3.02
C LYS A 290 10.31 11.95 1.57
N TYR A 291 9.80 10.75 1.35
CA TYR A 291 9.42 10.30 0.02
C TYR A 291 8.30 11.15 -0.61
N MET A 292 7.29 11.55 0.18
CA MET A 292 6.23 12.43 -0.30
C MET A 292 6.76 13.80 -0.70
N VAL A 293 7.74 14.34 0.05
CA VAL A 293 8.42 15.59 -0.30
C VAL A 293 9.18 15.41 -1.62
N ASP A 294 9.97 14.34 -1.76
CA ASP A 294 10.75 14.07 -2.97
C ASP A 294 9.84 13.93 -4.22
N GLN A 295 8.71 13.21 -4.10
CA GLN A 295 7.70 13.08 -5.16
C GLN A 295 7.04 14.42 -5.52
N LEU A 296 6.72 15.25 -4.53
CA LEU A 296 6.14 16.57 -4.78
C LEU A 296 7.16 17.52 -5.44
N GLU A 297 8.42 17.45 -5.06
CA GLU A 297 9.51 18.20 -5.70
C GLU A 297 9.69 17.77 -7.16
N GLU A 298 9.68 16.46 -7.45
CA GLU A 298 9.80 15.95 -8.82
C GLU A 298 8.60 16.38 -9.68
N SER A 299 7.37 16.23 -9.17
CA SER A 299 6.16 16.68 -9.88
C SER A 299 6.14 18.19 -10.10
N ASN A 300 6.67 18.98 -9.16
CA ASN A 300 6.80 20.42 -9.35
C ASN A 300 7.83 20.75 -10.43
N LYS A 301 8.97 20.07 -10.50
CA LYS A 301 9.94 20.26 -11.59
C LYS A 301 9.35 19.93 -12.96
N GLU A 302 8.59 18.84 -13.08
CA GLU A 302 7.90 18.48 -14.32
C GLU A 302 6.90 19.57 -14.74
N LYS A 303 6.11 20.07 -13.78
CA LYS A 303 5.18 21.18 -14.04
C LYS A 303 5.90 22.46 -14.41
N ASP A 304 7.00 22.79 -13.76
CA ASP A 304 7.81 23.96 -14.09
C ASP A 304 8.41 23.85 -15.50
N ALA A 305 8.84 22.65 -15.92
CA ALA A 305 9.29 22.41 -17.29
C ALA A 305 8.16 22.65 -18.31
N ILE A 306 6.95 22.14 -18.04
CA ILE A 306 5.78 22.36 -18.89
C ILE A 306 5.37 23.84 -18.92
N ILE A 307 5.42 24.54 -17.78
CA ILE A 307 5.13 25.97 -17.70
C ILE A 307 6.14 26.75 -18.54
N ASN A 308 7.43 26.43 -18.46
CA ASN A 308 8.47 27.08 -19.26
C ASN A 308 8.26 26.85 -20.77
N GLU A 309 7.86 25.65 -21.20
CA GLU A 309 7.52 25.37 -22.61
C GLU A 309 6.27 26.15 -23.06
N LEU A 310 5.25 26.23 -22.22
CA LEU A 310 4.04 27.01 -22.50
C LEU A 310 4.34 28.50 -22.56
N ASP A 311 5.17 29.03 -21.66
CA ASP A 311 5.59 30.43 -21.65
C ASP A 311 6.42 30.77 -22.89
N ALA A 312 7.30 29.86 -23.33
CA ALA A 312 8.03 30.01 -24.60
C ALA A 312 7.07 30.06 -25.80
N THR A 313 6.08 29.16 -25.83
CA THR A 313 5.05 29.13 -26.89
C THR A 313 4.19 30.41 -26.88
N ILE A 314 3.82 30.91 -25.69
CA ILE A 314 3.08 32.16 -25.54
C ILE A 314 3.92 33.36 -25.98
N ALA A 315 5.23 33.38 -25.69
CA ALA A 315 6.12 34.43 -26.15
C ALA A 315 6.20 34.45 -27.68
N GLU A 316 6.37 33.30 -28.33
CA GLU A 316 6.37 33.17 -29.79
C GLU A 316 5.05 33.67 -30.39
N LEU A 317 3.90 33.19 -29.90
CA LEU A 317 2.58 33.64 -30.35
C LEU A 317 2.36 35.14 -30.16
N ASN A 318 2.85 35.72 -29.06
CA ASN A 318 2.78 37.17 -28.84
C ASN A 318 3.66 37.94 -29.83
N THR A 319 4.84 37.43 -30.19
CA THR A 319 5.67 38.08 -31.23
C THR A 319 5.03 38.01 -32.61
N GLU A 320 4.44 36.88 -32.97
CA GLU A 320 3.70 36.74 -34.23
C GLU A 320 2.49 37.68 -34.25
N LYS A 321 1.72 37.73 -33.15
CA LYS A 321 0.59 38.63 -33.02
C LYS A 321 1.00 40.10 -33.14
N ALA A 322 2.13 40.50 -32.56
CA ALA A 322 2.67 41.86 -32.69
C ALA A 322 3.07 42.16 -34.15
N ALA A 323 3.70 41.21 -34.85
CA ALA A 323 4.04 41.35 -36.25
C ALA A 323 2.79 41.46 -37.14
N PHE A 324 1.77 40.63 -36.89
CA PHE A 324 0.48 40.74 -37.57
C PHE A 324 -0.21 42.09 -37.30
N MET A 325 -0.21 42.58 -36.07
CA MET A 325 -0.79 43.89 -35.73
C MET A 325 -0.06 45.05 -36.41
N GLN A 326 1.28 45.02 -36.50
CA GLN A 326 2.04 46.02 -37.26
C GLN A 326 1.67 46.01 -38.74
N LEU A 327 1.50 44.82 -39.33
CA LEU A 327 1.16 44.68 -40.73
C LEU A 327 -0.28 45.14 -41.04
N ILE A 328 -1.21 44.94 -40.10
CA ILE A 328 -2.57 45.49 -40.17
C ILE A 328 -2.55 47.02 -40.12
N ASN A 329 -1.80 47.62 -39.18
CA ASN A 329 -1.70 49.08 -39.09
C ASN A 329 -1.12 49.71 -40.38
N GLN A 330 -0.18 49.03 -41.05
CA GLN A 330 0.37 49.48 -42.33
C GLN A 330 -0.65 49.41 -43.49
N LEU A 331 -1.64 48.52 -43.42
CA LEU A 331 -2.72 48.45 -44.43
C LEU A 331 -3.72 49.61 -44.32
N ASP A 332 -3.87 50.17 -43.12
CA ASP A 332 -4.77 51.30 -42.85
C ASP A 332 -4.18 52.66 -43.26
N GLU A 333 -2.88 52.72 -43.60
CA GLU A 333 -2.27 53.95 -44.10
C GLU A 333 -2.65 54.26 -45.57
N PRO A 334 -2.98 55.53 -45.91
CA PRO A 334 -3.55 55.90 -47.20
C PRO A 334 -2.59 55.80 -48.41
N ASN A 335 -1.32 55.44 -48.21
CA ASN A 335 -0.29 55.37 -49.27
C ASN A 335 0.43 54.00 -49.34
N ALA A 336 -0.17 52.94 -48.77
CA ALA A 336 0.43 51.61 -48.69
C ALA A 336 0.23 50.77 -49.96
N ASP A 337 1.26 50.02 -50.35
CA ASP A 337 1.23 49.08 -51.48
C ASP A 337 0.52 47.77 -51.07
N LYS A 338 -0.82 47.79 -51.18
CA LYS A 338 -1.71 46.80 -50.55
C LYS A 338 -1.47 45.37 -51.05
N GLU A 339 -1.07 45.19 -52.30
CA GLU A 339 -0.94 43.87 -52.93
C GLU A 339 0.28 43.09 -52.42
N ALA A 340 1.40 43.77 -52.19
CA ALA A 340 2.63 43.20 -51.61
C ALA A 340 2.48 42.87 -50.12
N ILE A 341 1.66 43.63 -49.39
CA ILE A 341 1.38 43.39 -47.97
C ILE A 341 0.40 42.22 -47.80
N LEU A 342 -0.62 42.11 -48.66
CA LEU A 342 -1.57 41.00 -48.69
C LEU A 342 -0.90 39.64 -49.02
N SER A 343 0.16 39.62 -49.84
CA SER A 343 0.90 38.37 -50.12
C SER A 343 1.65 37.88 -48.88
N LYS A 344 2.33 38.78 -48.15
CA LYS A 344 3.06 38.46 -46.90
C LYS A 344 2.12 37.96 -45.79
N LEU A 345 0.93 38.55 -45.68
CA LEU A 345 -0.12 38.09 -44.75
C LEU A 345 -0.62 36.66 -45.05
N ARG A 346 -0.62 36.25 -46.32
CA ARG A 346 -1.01 34.88 -46.72
C ARG A 346 0.11 33.88 -46.47
N GLU A 347 1.37 34.29 -46.54
CA GLU A 347 2.52 33.44 -46.22
C GLU A 347 2.60 33.13 -44.72
N LEU A 348 2.32 34.12 -43.85
CA LEU A 348 2.28 33.92 -42.39
C LEU A 348 1.08 33.10 -41.89
N LYS A 349 0.07 32.84 -42.75
CA LYS A 349 -1.13 32.04 -42.41
C LYS A 349 -1.02 30.56 -42.79
N LYS A 350 0.02 30.18 -43.53
CA LYS A 350 0.35 28.80 -43.89
C LYS A 350 1.36 28.25 -42.89
#